data_AF-A0A414SK85-F1
#
_entry.id   AF-A0A414SK85-F1
#
_cell.length_a   1.000
_cell.length_b   1.000
_cell.length_c   1.000
_cell.angle_alpha   90.00
_cell.angle_beta   90.00
_cell.angle_gamma   90.00
#
_symmetry.space_group_name_H-M   'P 1'
#
loop_
_entity.id
_entity.type
_entity.pdbx_description
1 polymer ?
#
loop_
_entity_poly.entity_id
_entity_poly.type
_entity_poly.pdbx_seq_one_letter_code
_entity_poly.pdbx_strand_id
1 'polypeptide(L)'
;MLGYKIYFNGDKFVADNTATEVQTMPCDSTVSWMANKTYADNVVEKHNANDLKDVKKCKECGKYFWQTNDERIWFTDRNMKAPCRCYSCRKKKH
;
A
#
# COMPACT_ATOMS: atom_id res chain seq x y z
N MET A 1 0.54 -16.65 12.60
CA MET A 1 -0.50 -15.72 13.11
C MET A 1 -1.48 -15.48 11.98
N LEU A 2 -2.78 -15.51 12.26
CA LEU A 2 -3.82 -15.21 11.26
C LEU A 2 -4.28 -13.75 11.39
N GLY A 3 -4.66 -13.14 10.28
CA GLY A 3 -5.22 -11.79 10.24
C GLY A 3 -6.09 -11.56 9.01
N TYR A 4 -6.88 -10.49 9.04
CA TYR A 4 -7.72 -10.07 7.92
C TYR A 4 -6.90 -9.22 6.97
N LYS A 5 -6.71 -9.73 5.76
CA LYS A 5 -5.91 -9.08 4.72
C LYS A 5 -6.68 -7.90 4.15
N ILE A 6 -6.03 -6.75 4.08
CA ILE A 6 -6.47 -5.58 3.32
C ILE A 6 -5.61 -5.50 2.07
N TYR A 7 -6.21 -5.18 0.92
CA TYR A 7 -5.49 -4.97 -0.33
C TYR A 7 -6.24 -4.05 -1.28
N PHE A 8 -5.50 -3.42 -2.19
CA PHE A 8 -6.06 -2.70 -3.33
C PHE A 8 -6.42 -3.67 -4.46
N ASN A 9 -7.68 -3.70 -4.89
CA ASN A 9 -8.16 -4.64 -5.91
C ASN A 9 -8.02 -4.13 -7.36
N GLY A 10 -7.47 -2.92 -7.56
CA GLY A 10 -7.40 -2.24 -8.85
C GLY A 10 -8.30 -1.01 -8.96
N ASP A 11 -9.31 -0.92 -8.10
CA ASP A 11 -10.27 0.20 -8.03
C ASP A 11 -10.32 0.82 -6.62
N LYS A 12 -10.39 -0.02 -5.57
CA LYS A 12 -10.44 0.42 -4.17
C LYS A 12 -9.76 -0.58 -3.24
N PHE A 13 -9.52 -0.15 -2.01
CA PHE A 13 -9.13 -1.04 -0.93
C PHE A 13 -10.33 -1.89 -0.48
N VAL A 14 -10.04 -3.16 -0.20
CA VAL A 14 -11.00 -4.15 0.30
C VAL A 14 -10.32 -5.01 1.37
N ALA A 15 -11.12 -5.57 2.28
CA ALA A 15 -10.67 -6.54 3.27
C ALA A 15 -11.25 -7.92 2.96
N ASP A 16 -10.47 -8.97 3.17
CA ASP A 16 -10.96 -10.35 3.12
C ASP A 16 -11.93 -10.60 4.29
N ASN A 17 -12.95 -11.44 4.04
CA ASN A 17 -13.90 -11.85 5.06
C ASN A 17 -13.36 -12.94 5.98
N THR A 18 -12.28 -13.61 5.58
CA THR A 18 -11.64 -14.69 6.33
C THR A 18 -10.21 -14.33 6.68
N ALA A 19 -9.78 -14.68 7.88
CA ALA A 19 -8.41 -14.48 8.29
C ALA A 19 -7.46 -15.44 7.54
N THR A 20 -6.33 -14.91 7.08
CA THR A 20 -5.28 -15.66 6.36
C THR A 20 -3.94 -15.50 7.08
N GLU A 21 -2.95 -16.31 6.71
CA GLU A 21 -1.60 -16.19 7.26
C GLU A 21 -1.01 -14.80 6.98
N VAL A 22 -0.56 -14.14 8.05
CA VAL A 22 0.07 -12.82 7.96
C VAL A 22 1.42 -12.95 7.27
N GLN A 23 1.63 -12.12 6.25
CA GLN A 23 2.91 -12.04 5.53
C GLN A 23 3.54 -10.66 5.73
N THR A 24 4.87 -10.64 5.83
CA THR A 24 5.64 -9.39 5.87
C THR A 24 5.66 -8.77 4.48
N MET A 25 5.12 -7.55 4.36
CA MET A 25 5.10 -6.79 3.12
C MET A 25 6.06 -5.61 3.15
N PRO A 26 6.57 -5.16 1.98
CA PRO A 26 7.27 -3.88 1.88
C PRO A 26 6.43 -2.72 2.42
N CYS A 27 7.09 -1.67 2.91
CA CYS A 27 6.43 -0.49 3.48
C CYS A 27 5.49 0.24 2.51
N ASP A 28 5.76 0.16 1.21
CA ASP A 28 4.95 0.79 0.17
C ASP A 28 3.89 -0.15 -0.44
N SER A 29 3.75 -1.35 0.13
CA SER A 29 2.71 -2.31 -0.27
C SER A 29 1.32 -1.74 0.01
N THR A 30 0.41 -1.95 -0.93
CA THR A 30 -1.04 -1.74 -0.74
C THR A 30 -1.70 -2.90 0.00
N VAL A 31 -0.92 -3.89 0.43
CA VAL A 31 -1.38 -5.09 1.14
C VAL A 31 -0.85 -5.08 2.57
N SER A 32 -1.75 -5.31 3.53
CA SER A 32 -1.44 -5.46 4.96
C SER A 32 -2.43 -6.41 5.63
N TRP A 33 -2.18 -6.79 6.89
CA TRP A 33 -3.08 -7.64 7.68
C TRP A 33 -3.44 -6.95 8.98
N MET A 34 -4.70 -7.11 9.39
CA MET A 34 -5.23 -6.62 10.65
C MET A 34 -5.67 -7.77 11.54
N ALA A 35 -5.48 -7.63 12.86
CA ALA A 35 -5.84 -8.68 13.81
C ALA A 35 -7.37 -8.91 13.90
N ASN A 36 -8.18 -7.89 13.60
CA ASN A 36 -9.63 -7.91 13.74
C ASN A 36 -10.33 -7.42 12.46
N LYS A 37 -11.46 -8.03 12.10
CA LYS A 37 -12.23 -7.70 10.88
C LYS A 37 -12.79 -6.29 10.91
N THR A 38 -13.43 -5.88 12.01
CA THR A 38 -13.96 -4.52 12.17
C THR A 38 -12.85 -3.48 12.04
N TYR A 39 -11.68 -3.77 12.62
CA TYR A 39 -10.53 -2.89 12.43
C TYR A 39 -10.05 -2.86 10.97
N ALA A 40 -10.06 -4.01 10.30
CA ALA A 40 -9.73 -4.09 8.87
C ALA A 40 -10.65 -3.23 8.01
N ASP A 41 -11.95 -3.28 8.30
CA ASP A 41 -12.97 -2.50 7.58
C ASP A 41 -12.80 -1.00 7.80
N ASN A 42 -12.58 -0.58 9.05
CA ASN A 42 -12.29 0.83 9.37
C ASN A 42 -11.04 1.34 8.64
N VAL A 43 -10.00 0.50 8.54
CA VAL A 43 -8.78 0.86 7.80
C VAL A 43 -9.06 0.95 6.29
N VAL A 44 -9.84 0.03 5.73
CA VAL A 44 -10.29 0.10 4.32
C VAL A 44 -11.03 1.40 4.04
N GLU A 45 -11.98 1.80 4.88
CA GLU A 45 -12.70 3.06 4.74
C GLU A 45 -11.75 4.26 4.76
N LYS A 46 -10.82 4.28 5.72
CA LYS A 46 -9.81 5.35 5.83
C LYS A 46 -8.92 5.43 4.59
N HIS A 47 -8.44 4.29 4.09
CA HIS A 47 -7.58 4.26 2.90
C HIS A 47 -8.34 4.70 1.65
N ASN A 48 -9.58 4.26 1.49
CA ASN A 48 -10.43 4.68 0.37
C ASN A 48 -10.72 6.18 0.40
N ALA A 49 -10.91 6.78 1.57
CA ALA A 49 -11.17 8.20 1.71
C ALA A 49 -9.93 9.09 1.49
N ASN A 50 -8.76 8.66 1.98
CA ASN A 50 -7.59 9.55 2.07
C ASN A 50 -6.44 9.19 1.13
N ASP A 51 -6.19 7.89 0.96
CA ASP A 51 -4.95 7.37 0.38
C ASP A 51 -5.15 6.82 -1.04
N LEU A 52 -6.40 6.60 -1.46
CA LEU A 52 -6.75 6.04 -2.77
C LEU A 52 -6.11 6.79 -3.94
N LYS A 53 -6.10 8.13 -3.86
CA LYS A 53 -5.49 9.02 -4.87
C LYS A 53 -3.98 8.84 -5.04
N ASP A 54 -3.33 8.21 -4.05
CA ASP A 54 -1.88 8.05 -4.00
C ASP A 54 -1.41 6.65 -4.41
N VAL A 55 -2.35 5.74 -4.66
CA VAL A 55 -2.06 4.42 -5.20
C VAL A 55 -1.61 4.54 -6.65
N LYS A 56 -0.49 3.88 -6.97
CA LYS A 56 0.10 3.85 -8.31
C LYS A 56 0.46 2.43 -8.71
N LYS A 57 0.36 2.15 -10.01
CA LYS A 57 0.88 0.90 -10.59
C LYS A 57 2.38 1.04 -10.87
N CYS A 58 3.19 0.13 -10.34
CA CYS A 58 4.62 0.11 -10.60
C CYS A 58 4.90 -0.18 -12.08
N LYS A 59 5.71 0.65 -12.73
CA LYS A 59 6.07 0.49 -14.16
C LYS A 59 6.92 -0.75 -14.47
N GLU A 60 7.50 -1.40 -13.46
CA GLU A 60 8.44 -2.52 -13.64
C GLU A 60 7.78 -3.86 -13.28
N CYS A 61 7.24 -4.00 -12.07
CA CYS A 61 6.63 -5.26 -11.63
C CYS A 61 5.11 -5.30 -11.79
N GLY A 62 4.46 -4.21 -12.21
CA GLY A 62 3.01 -4.14 -12.40
C GLY A 62 2.18 -4.16 -11.12
N LYS A 63 2.78 -4.32 -9.93
CA LYS A 63 2.08 -4.30 -8.64
C LYS A 63 1.66 -2.87 -8.25
N TYR A 64 0.56 -2.77 -7.52
CA TYR A 64 0.12 -1.52 -6.92
C TYR A 64 0.91 -1.23 -5.65
N PHE A 65 1.39 0.00 -5.54
CA PHE A 65 2.08 0.52 -4.37
C PHE A 65 1.53 1.91 -4.07
N TRP A 66 1.73 2.39 -2.86
CA TRP A 66 1.35 3.74 -2.47
C TRP A 66 2.53 4.48 -1.87
N GLN A 67 2.38 5.79 -1.69
CA GLN A 67 3.39 6.63 -1.05
C GLN A 67 2.75 7.33 0.12
N THR A 68 3.42 7.28 1.27
CA THR A 68 2.96 8.06 2.42
C THR A 68 3.06 9.54 2.11
N ASN A 69 2.34 10.37 2.88
CA ASN A 69 2.47 11.81 2.75
C ASN A 69 3.92 12.27 3.00
N ASP A 70 4.57 11.68 4.00
CA ASP A 70 5.96 11.98 4.36
C ASP A 70 6.94 11.64 3.23
N GLU A 71 6.76 10.50 2.54
CA GLU A 71 7.58 10.16 1.38
C GLU A 71 7.39 11.17 0.25
N ARG A 72 6.15 11.58 -0.03
CA ARG A 72 5.87 12.58 -1.08
C ARG A 72 6.47 13.95 -0.76
N ILE A 73 6.35 14.39 0.49
CA ILE A 73 6.98 15.63 0.98
C ILE A 73 8.50 15.52 0.82
N TRP A 74 9.09 14.40 1.25
CA TRP A 74 10.54 14.18 1.15
C TRP A 74 11.08 14.31 -0.28
N PHE A 75 10.36 13.78 -1.29
CA PHE A 75 10.73 13.95 -2.70
C PHE A 75 10.55 15.40 -3.16
N THR A 76 9.43 16.03 -2.78
CA THR A 76 9.10 17.40 -3.18
C THR A 76 10.12 18.41 -2.64
N ASP A 77 10.48 18.31 -1.35
CA ASP A 77 11.46 19.19 -0.68
C ASP A 77 12.86 19.09 -1.31
N ARG A 78 13.16 17.96 -1.95
CA ARG A 78 14.42 17.72 -2.67
C ARG A 78 14.35 18.06 -4.16
N ASN A 79 13.24 18.67 -4.60
CA ASN A 79 12.96 18.94 -6.02
C ASN A 79 13.05 17.68 -6.90
N MET A 80 12.70 16.52 -6.33
CA MET A 80 12.70 15.22 -7.00
C MET A 80 11.28 14.85 -7.45
N LYS A 81 11.18 14.14 -8.58
CA LYS A 81 9.90 13.61 -9.04
C LYS A 81 9.46 12.43 -8.18
N ALA A 82 8.16 12.38 -7.88
CA ALA A 82 7.55 11.26 -7.19
C ALA A 82 7.85 9.93 -7.93
N PRO A 83 8.23 8.86 -7.21
CA PRO A 83 8.57 7.58 -7.82
C PRO A 83 7.46 7.00 -8.71
N CYS A 84 7.88 6.45 -9.86
CA CYS A 84 7.03 5.66 -10.77
C CYS A 84 7.21 4.14 -10.60
N ARG A 85 8.05 3.71 -9.66
CA ARG A 85 8.40 2.31 -9.36
C ARG A 85 8.30 2.10 -7.86
N CYS A 86 7.86 0.92 -7.41
CA CYS A 86 7.79 0.58 -5.98
C CYS A 86 9.18 0.47 -5.33
N TYR A 87 9.26 0.60 -4.02
CA TYR A 87 10.45 0.54 -3.18
C TYR A 87 11.28 -0.70 -3.49
N SER A 88 10.66 -1.89 -3.57
CA SER A 88 11.37 -3.13 -3.90
C SER A 88 12.06 -3.08 -5.26
N CYS A 89 11.43 -2.48 -6.29
CA CYS A 89 12.05 -2.30 -7.61
C CYS A 89 13.13 -1.21 -7.61
N ARG A 90 12.97 -0.14 -6.80
CA ARG A 90 14.00 0.90 -6.65
C ARG A 90 15.25 0.35 -5.98
N LYS A 91 15.09 -0.48 -4.95
CA LYS A 91 16.20 -1.06 -4.17
C LYS A 91 17.07 -2.01 -5.00
N LYS A 92 16.49 -2.76 -5.94
CA LYS A 92 17.22 -3.72 -6.81
C LYS A 92 18.24 -3.07 -7.76
N LYS A 93 18.21 -1.76 -7.98
CA LYS A 93 19.11 -1.05 -8.89
C LYS A 93 20.31 -0.39 -8.20
N HIS A 94 20.51 -0.65 -6.91
CA HIS A 94 21.65 -0.21 -6.12
C HIS A 94 22.30 -1.43 -5.45
#